data_AF-A0A371PPP2-F1
#
_entry.id   AF-A0A371PPP2-F1
#
_cell.length_a   1.000
_cell.length_b   1.000
_cell.length_c   1.000
_cell.angle_alpha   90.00
_cell.angle_beta   90.00
_cell.angle_gamma   90.00
#
_symmetry.space_group_name_H-M   'P 1'
#
loop_
_entity.id
_entity.type
_entity.pdbx_description
1 polymer ?
#
loop_
_entity_poly.entity_id
_entity_poly.type
_entity_poly.pdbx_seq_one_letter_code
_entity_poly.pdbx_strand_id
1 'polypeptide(L)'
;MKAQGQTVEFRVLQEKDRSEHIPTDKELAEAKKSSWIRIPRYDYTPSERLRIALSGGQWHHGSEWADSSECPLEEQLAEIVHEIGLRGEAAERKRLAEVEEARQRRLRWEAAMAEARDQYAEDYRIRHLESQEAAWRRATRLSEYLEAARAHMATLPPGPERRKAEEWMEWATGHVARVDPMVQQLRLPDIPEPRADDLKPFLRGWSPFGAY
;
A
#
# COMPACT_ATOMS: atom_id res chain seq x y z
N MET A 1 -31.11 -6.29 -9.06
CA MET A 1 -31.04 -7.58 -9.79
C MET A 1 -29.58 -8.01 -9.85
N LYS A 2 -29.27 -9.32 -9.98
CA LYS A 2 -27.89 -9.76 -10.22
C LYS A 2 -27.75 -10.23 -11.67
N ALA A 3 -26.80 -9.66 -12.40
CA ALA A 3 -26.38 -10.12 -13.71
C ALA A 3 -24.91 -10.54 -13.61
N GLN A 4 -24.59 -11.78 -13.98
CA GLN A 4 -23.23 -12.34 -13.82
C GLN A 4 -22.65 -12.21 -12.39
N GLY A 5 -23.51 -12.31 -11.37
CA GLY A 5 -23.11 -12.18 -9.96
C GLY A 5 -22.92 -10.73 -9.46
N GLN A 6 -23.03 -9.74 -10.34
CA GLN A 6 -22.86 -8.31 -10.04
C GLN A 6 -24.20 -7.59 -9.87
N THR A 7 -24.26 -6.64 -8.94
CA THR A 7 -25.50 -5.93 -8.61
C THR A 7 -25.72 -4.80 -9.60
N VAL A 8 -26.76 -4.92 -10.42
CA VAL A 8 -27.34 -3.79 -11.15
C VAL A 8 -28.59 -3.38 -10.40
N GLU A 9 -28.65 -2.11 -9.98
CA GLU A 9 -29.83 -1.60 -9.31
C GLU A 9 -30.91 -1.38 -10.36
N PHE A 10 -32.07 -2.01 -10.16
CA PHE A 10 -33.22 -1.92 -11.04
C PHE A 10 -34.35 -1.33 -10.22
N ARG A 11 -34.88 -0.19 -10.67
CA ARG A 11 -36.01 0.49 -10.03
C ARG A 11 -37.14 0.63 -11.03
N VAL A 12 -38.35 0.30 -10.60
CA VAL A 12 -39.58 0.63 -11.32
C VAL A 12 -40.27 1.74 -10.53
N LEU A 13 -40.64 2.81 -11.22
CA LEU A 13 -41.23 4.01 -10.65
C LEU A 13 -42.53 4.31 -11.38
N GLN A 14 -43.60 4.58 -10.64
CA GLN A 14 -44.83 5.10 -11.21
C GLN A 14 -44.68 6.60 -11.47
N GLU A 15 -45.02 7.04 -12.68
CA GLU A 15 -45.04 8.46 -12.99
C GLU A 15 -46.22 9.16 -12.32
N LYS A 16 -46.15 10.50 -12.27
CA LYS A 16 -47.21 11.33 -11.71
C LYS A 16 -47.62 12.36 -12.75
N ASP A 17 -48.91 12.48 -12.97
CA ASP A 17 -49.48 13.55 -13.77
C ASP A 17 -49.57 14.82 -12.90
N ARG A 18 -49.21 15.95 -13.51
CA ARG A 18 -49.24 17.26 -12.87
C ARG A 18 -50.47 18.01 -13.37
N SER A 19 -51.39 18.34 -12.47
CA SER A 19 -52.53 19.20 -12.74
C SER A 19 -52.42 20.50 -11.95
N GLU A 20 -53.01 21.59 -12.44
CA GLU A 20 -53.06 22.85 -11.70
C GLU A 20 -53.91 22.66 -10.44
N HIS A 21 -53.33 22.99 -9.28
CA HIS A 21 -54.01 22.80 -8.01
C HIS A 21 -55.17 23.77 -7.91
N ILE A 22 -56.34 23.24 -7.54
CA ILE A 22 -57.53 24.05 -7.29
C ILE A 22 -57.62 24.28 -5.78
N PRO A 23 -57.31 25.49 -5.29
CA PRO A 23 -57.33 25.78 -3.86
C PRO A 23 -58.70 25.54 -3.25
N THR A 24 -58.75 24.80 -2.15
CA THR A 24 -59.99 24.62 -1.40
C THR A 24 -60.32 25.88 -0.59
N ASP A 25 -61.60 26.10 -0.29
CA ASP A 25 -62.05 27.25 0.52
C ASP A 25 -61.34 27.32 1.88
N LYS A 26 -60.99 26.15 2.44
CA LYS A 26 -60.24 26.03 3.69
C LYS A 26 -58.81 26.54 3.53
N GLU A 27 -58.11 26.16 2.46
CA GLU A 27 -56.74 26.60 2.17
C GLU A 27 -56.70 28.10 1.87
N LEU A 28 -57.70 28.62 1.15
CA LEU A 28 -57.86 30.06 0.91
C LEU A 28 -58.10 30.83 2.22
N ALA A 29 -58.92 30.28 3.13
CA ALA A 29 -59.18 30.90 4.43
C ALA A 29 -57.94 30.86 5.34
N GLU A 30 -57.16 29.77 5.32
CA GLU A 30 -55.91 29.64 6.07
C GLU A 30 -54.80 30.55 5.51
N ALA A 31 -54.63 30.62 4.19
CA ALA A 31 -53.68 31.51 3.54
C ALA A 31 -54.00 33.00 3.80
N LYS A 32 -55.28 33.36 3.96
CA LYS A 32 -55.69 34.71 4.39
C LYS A 32 -55.35 34.99 5.86
N LYS A 33 -55.39 33.98 6.74
CA LYS A 33 -55.07 34.12 8.17
C LYS A 33 -53.57 34.18 8.44
N SER A 34 -52.74 33.62 7.58
CA SER A 34 -51.29 33.54 7.81
C SER A 34 -50.50 33.67 6.52
N SER A 35 -49.75 34.76 6.40
CA SER A 35 -49.02 35.15 5.18
C SER A 35 -47.87 34.21 4.80
N TRP A 36 -47.44 33.32 5.69
CA TRP A 36 -46.43 32.29 5.41
C TRP A 36 -46.99 31.04 4.72
N ILE A 37 -48.32 30.87 4.65
CA ILE A 37 -48.94 29.67 4.07
C ILE A 37 -48.93 29.85 2.55
N ARG A 38 -48.26 28.93 1.86
CA ARG A 38 -48.22 28.86 0.40
C ARG A 38 -49.10 27.72 -0.06
N ILE A 39 -50.16 28.05 -0.78
CA ILE A 39 -51.00 27.06 -1.46
C ILE A 39 -50.16 26.45 -2.60
N PRO A 40 -50.05 25.11 -2.68
CA PRO A 40 -49.35 24.45 -3.78
C PRO A 40 -49.89 24.92 -5.14
N ARG A 41 -49.01 25.03 -6.14
CA ARG A 41 -49.42 25.37 -7.50
C ARG A 41 -49.99 24.16 -8.27
N TYR A 42 -49.61 22.96 -7.86
CA TYR A 42 -49.91 21.74 -8.60
C TYR A 42 -50.32 20.60 -7.69
N ASP A 43 -51.28 19.82 -8.15
CA ASP A 43 -51.62 18.50 -7.62
C ASP A 43 -50.95 17.42 -8.46
N TYR A 44 -50.49 16.37 -7.78
CA TYR A 44 -49.81 15.23 -8.39
C TYR A 44 -50.61 13.96 -8.16
N THR A 45 -51.14 13.40 -9.25
CA THR A 45 -51.88 12.13 -9.23
C THR A 45 -51.03 11.02 -9.85
N PRO A 46 -51.00 9.81 -9.27
CA PRO A 46 -50.34 8.67 -9.89
C PRO A 46 -50.90 8.41 -11.30
N SER A 47 -50.04 8.23 -12.29
CA SER A 47 -50.46 7.86 -13.65
C SER A 47 -50.31 6.36 -13.87
N GLU A 48 -50.85 5.84 -14.97
CA GLU A 48 -50.66 4.44 -15.37
C GLU A 48 -49.28 4.19 -16.01
N ARG A 49 -48.51 5.25 -16.27
CA ARG A 49 -47.18 5.17 -16.89
C ARG A 49 -46.12 4.78 -15.87
N LEU A 50 -45.26 3.86 -16.25
CA LEU A 50 -44.11 3.42 -15.46
C LEU A 50 -42.81 3.94 -16.08
N ARG A 51 -41.79 4.01 -15.23
CA ARG A 51 -40.41 4.32 -15.61
C ARG A 51 -39.48 3.28 -14.98
N ILE A 52 -38.63 2.68 -15.80
CA ILE A 52 -37.56 1.80 -15.37
C ILE A 52 -36.26 2.60 -15.31
N ALA A 53 -35.53 2.51 -14.20
CA ALA A 53 -34.21 3.12 -14.05
C ALA A 53 -33.18 2.06 -13.64
N LEU A 54 -32.04 2.07 -14.34
CA LEU A 54 -30.87 1.24 -14.06
C LEU A 54 -29.74 2.09 -13.49
N SER A 55 -29.32 1.75 -12.27
CA SER A 55 -28.21 2.42 -11.57
C SER A 55 -27.02 1.46 -11.39
N GLY A 56 -25.82 2.03 -11.33
CA GLY A 56 -24.57 1.28 -11.21
C GLY A 56 -24.11 0.60 -12.50
N GLY A 57 -22.84 0.19 -12.51
CA GLY A 57 -22.18 -0.38 -13.69
C GLY A 57 -21.74 0.66 -14.72
N GLN A 58 -21.10 0.20 -15.78
CA GLN A 58 -20.69 1.04 -16.91
C GLN A 58 -21.88 1.27 -17.85
N TRP A 59 -22.13 2.51 -18.24
CA TRP A 59 -23.23 2.85 -19.14
C TRP A 59 -22.95 2.39 -20.59
N HIS A 60 -23.93 1.79 -21.26
CA HIS A 60 -23.81 1.37 -22.67
C HIS A 60 -24.87 2.01 -23.60
N HIS A 61 -26.16 1.84 -23.32
CA HIS A 61 -27.27 2.30 -24.16
C HIS A 61 -28.15 3.34 -23.47
N GLY A 62 -28.55 3.06 -22.23
CA GLY A 62 -29.49 3.88 -21.48
C GLY A 62 -29.38 3.64 -19.99
N SER A 63 -29.97 4.52 -19.19
CA SER A 63 -30.13 4.33 -17.74
C SER A 63 -31.56 4.53 -17.27
N GLU A 64 -32.43 5.05 -18.14
CA GLU A 64 -33.84 5.27 -17.86
C GLU A 64 -34.67 5.01 -19.11
N TRP A 65 -35.81 4.36 -18.93
CA TRP A 65 -36.81 4.05 -19.96
C TRP A 65 -38.18 4.37 -19.36
N ALA A 66 -39.05 5.02 -20.10
CA ALA A 66 -40.37 5.42 -19.62
C ALA A 66 -41.44 5.00 -20.61
N ASP A 67 -42.63 4.73 -20.09
CA ASP A 67 -43.81 4.50 -20.92
C ASP A 67 -44.16 5.76 -21.69
N SER A 68 -44.37 5.59 -22.98
CA SER A 68 -44.90 6.62 -23.86
C SER A 68 -45.92 6.03 -24.82
N SER A 69 -46.78 6.87 -25.38
CA SER A 69 -47.76 6.44 -26.37
C SER A 69 -47.14 5.91 -27.67
N GLU A 70 -45.89 6.28 -27.96
CA GLU A 70 -45.17 5.86 -29.16
C GLU A 70 -44.30 4.63 -28.93
N CYS A 71 -43.83 4.42 -27.70
CA CYS A 71 -42.94 3.33 -27.33
C CYS A 71 -43.30 2.87 -25.91
N PRO A 72 -44.12 1.82 -25.75
CA PRO A 72 -44.45 1.25 -24.45
C PRO A 72 -43.25 0.48 -23.87
N LEU A 73 -43.16 0.36 -22.54
CA LEU A 73 -42.02 -0.29 -21.89
C LEU A 73 -41.86 -1.75 -22.31
N GLU A 74 -42.93 -2.46 -22.65
CA GLU A 74 -42.90 -3.84 -23.14
C GLU A 74 -42.04 -4.00 -24.39
N GLU A 75 -42.06 -3.02 -25.29
CA GLU A 75 -41.23 -2.98 -26.50
C GLU A 75 -39.77 -2.63 -26.17
N GLN A 76 -39.53 -1.89 -25.09
CA GLN A 76 -38.20 -1.51 -24.60
C GLN A 76 -37.53 -2.61 -23.75
N LEU A 77 -38.27 -3.64 -23.32
CA LEU A 77 -37.75 -4.70 -22.43
C LEU A 77 -36.51 -5.41 -22.98
N ALA A 78 -36.45 -5.66 -24.29
CA ALA A 78 -35.30 -6.32 -24.90
C ALA A 78 -34.02 -5.48 -24.74
N GLU A 79 -34.12 -4.17 -24.94
CA GLU A 79 -33.02 -3.22 -24.75
C GLU A 79 -32.60 -3.15 -23.28
N ILE A 80 -33.57 -3.05 -22.36
CA ILE A 80 -33.31 -3.00 -20.92
C ILE A 80 -32.59 -4.25 -20.45
N VAL A 81 -33.03 -5.44 -20.87
CA VAL A 81 -32.37 -6.71 -20.53
C VAL A 81 -30.97 -6.79 -21.14
N HIS A 82 -30.79 -6.31 -22.38
CA HIS A 82 -29.48 -6.26 -23.02
C HIS A 82 -28.51 -5.34 -22.26
N GLU A 83 -28.94 -4.14 -21.87
CA GLU A 83 -28.15 -3.21 -21.04
C GLU A 83 -27.73 -3.87 -19.72
N ILE A 84 -28.65 -4.55 -19.02
CA ILE A 84 -28.33 -5.24 -17.77
C ILE A 84 -27.25 -6.31 -18.00
N GLY A 85 -27.34 -7.06 -19.11
CA GLY A 85 -26.33 -8.04 -19.53
C GLY A 85 -24.95 -7.41 -19.72
N LEU A 86 -24.87 -6.33 -20.51
CA LEU A 86 -23.62 -5.61 -20.79
C LEU A 86 -22.99 -5.05 -19.51
N ARG A 87 -23.79 -4.46 -18.61
CA ARG A 87 -23.32 -3.97 -17.30
C ARG A 87 -22.75 -5.09 -16.45
N GLY A 88 -23.41 -6.26 -16.44
CA GLY A 88 -22.94 -7.45 -15.73
C GLY A 88 -21.59 -7.94 -16.26
N GLU A 89 -21.45 -8.03 -17.59
CA GLU A 89 -20.19 -8.44 -18.24
C GLU A 89 -19.06 -7.45 -18.00
N ALA A 90 -19.34 -6.14 -18.11
CA ALA A 90 -18.35 -5.10 -17.84
C ALA A 90 -17.88 -5.14 -16.37
N ALA A 91 -18.80 -5.32 -15.43
CA ALA A 91 -18.47 -5.44 -14.02
C ALA A 91 -17.64 -6.70 -13.72
N GLU A 92 -17.94 -7.83 -14.36
CA GLU A 92 -17.14 -9.05 -14.20
C GLU A 92 -15.75 -8.93 -14.81
N ARG A 93 -15.63 -8.35 -16.01
CA ARG A 93 -14.31 -8.05 -16.61
C ARG A 93 -13.46 -7.16 -15.70
N LYS A 94 -14.06 -6.13 -15.13
CA LYS A 94 -13.38 -5.23 -14.18
C LYS A 94 -12.92 -6.00 -12.93
N ARG A 95 -13.79 -6.83 -12.34
CA ARG A 95 -13.43 -7.66 -11.18
C ARG A 95 -12.25 -8.58 -11.47
N LEU A 96 -12.27 -9.27 -12.61
CA LEU A 96 -11.18 -10.16 -13.02
C LEU A 96 -9.87 -9.40 -13.26
N ALA A 97 -9.95 -8.22 -13.89
CA ALA A 97 -8.80 -7.36 -14.09
C ALA A 97 -8.20 -6.88 -12.76
N GLU A 98 -9.03 -6.45 -11.80
CA GLU A 98 -8.58 -6.05 -10.46
C GLU A 98 -7.92 -7.20 -9.69
N VAL A 99 -8.47 -8.41 -9.78
CA VAL A 99 -7.88 -9.62 -9.17
C VAL A 99 -6.52 -9.93 -9.80
N GLU A 100 -6.41 -9.88 -11.13
CA GLU A 100 -5.15 -10.14 -11.81
C GLU A 100 -4.12 -9.04 -11.55
N GLU A 101 -4.51 -7.75 -11.55
CA GLU A 101 -3.62 -6.65 -11.17
C GLU A 101 -3.10 -6.79 -9.74
N ALA A 102 -3.97 -7.15 -8.78
CA ALA A 102 -3.57 -7.39 -7.39
C ALA A 102 -2.58 -8.57 -7.30
N ARG A 103 -2.82 -9.64 -8.06
CA ARG A 103 -1.91 -10.79 -8.13
C ARG A 103 -0.56 -10.40 -8.71
N GLN A 104 -0.54 -9.70 -9.84
CA GLN A 104 0.69 -9.24 -10.49
C GLN A 104 1.47 -8.27 -9.61
N ARG A 105 0.78 -7.37 -8.91
CA ARG A 105 1.38 -6.45 -7.93
C ARG A 105 2.02 -7.21 -6.78
N ARG A 106 1.33 -8.23 -6.24
CA ARG A 106 1.86 -9.10 -5.20
C ARG A 106 3.12 -9.85 -5.66
N LEU A 107 3.11 -10.43 -6.86
CA LEU A 107 4.28 -11.11 -7.42
C LEU A 107 5.48 -10.17 -7.59
N ARG A 108 5.25 -8.95 -8.09
CA ARG A 108 6.30 -7.93 -8.22
C ARG A 108 6.85 -7.52 -6.86
N TRP A 109 5.99 -7.36 -5.86
CA TRP A 109 6.39 -7.06 -4.50
C TRP A 109 7.20 -8.20 -3.87
N GLU A 110 6.76 -9.45 -4.02
CA GLU A 110 7.50 -10.63 -3.54
C GLU A 110 8.89 -10.73 -4.19
N ALA A 111 8.99 -10.48 -5.51
CA ALA A 111 10.26 -10.42 -6.22
C ALA A 111 11.16 -9.29 -5.71
N ALA A 112 10.61 -8.09 -5.52
CA ALA A 112 11.36 -6.95 -4.97
C ALA A 112 11.85 -7.23 -3.53
N MET A 113 11.06 -7.92 -2.70
CA MET A 113 11.46 -8.32 -1.36
C MET A 113 12.59 -9.35 -1.37
N ALA A 114 12.57 -10.30 -2.30
CA ALA A 114 13.66 -11.26 -2.47
C ALA A 114 14.95 -10.54 -2.91
N GLU A 115 14.88 -9.70 -3.94
CA GLU A 115 16.02 -8.91 -4.41
C GLU A 115 16.59 -7.99 -3.32
N ALA A 116 15.72 -7.35 -2.53
CA ALA A 116 16.12 -6.50 -1.42
C ALA A 116 16.88 -7.27 -0.32
N ARG A 117 16.49 -8.52 -0.04
CA ARG A 117 17.19 -9.38 0.92
C ARG A 117 18.58 -9.77 0.41
N ASP A 118 18.70 -10.08 -0.88
CA ASP A 118 19.99 -10.39 -1.48
C ASP A 118 20.93 -9.18 -1.47
N GLN A 119 20.41 -7.98 -1.79
CA GLN A 119 21.17 -6.74 -1.72
C GLN A 119 21.59 -6.39 -0.29
N TYR A 120 20.70 -6.58 0.69
CA TYR A 120 21.02 -6.40 2.11
C TYR A 120 22.15 -7.34 2.57
N ALA A 121 22.06 -8.62 2.20
CA ALA A 121 23.09 -9.61 2.50
C ALA A 121 24.45 -9.21 1.94
N GLU A 122 24.48 -8.69 0.71
CA GLU A 122 25.70 -8.25 0.06
C GLU A 122 26.29 -6.98 0.71
N ASP A 123 25.47 -5.96 0.96
CA ASP A 123 25.90 -4.75 1.68
C ASP A 123 26.44 -5.08 3.07
N TYR A 124 25.81 -6.03 3.78
CA TYR A 124 26.31 -6.50 5.08
C TYR A 124 27.69 -7.17 4.97
N ARG A 125 27.89 -8.05 3.98
CA ARG A 125 29.18 -8.70 3.74
C ARG A 125 30.28 -7.69 3.41
N ILE A 126 29.96 -6.70 2.57
CA ILE A 126 30.91 -5.64 2.20
C ILE A 126 31.32 -4.85 3.45
N ARG A 127 30.35 -4.38 4.26
CA ARG A 127 30.65 -3.66 5.51
C ARG A 127 31.46 -4.49 6.50
N HIS A 128 31.15 -5.79 6.58
CA HIS A 128 31.91 -6.71 7.43
C HIS A 128 33.36 -6.86 6.95
N LEU A 129 33.57 -7.02 5.64
CA LEU A 129 34.90 -7.09 5.04
C LEU A 129 35.70 -5.80 5.28
N GLU A 130 35.08 -4.64 5.06
CA GLU A 130 35.70 -3.33 5.34
C GLU A 130 36.06 -3.18 6.82
N SER A 131 35.21 -3.65 7.73
CA SER A 131 35.52 -3.66 9.16
C SER A 131 36.69 -4.57 9.50
N GLN A 132 36.80 -5.74 8.86
CA GLN A 132 37.97 -6.63 9.04
C GLN A 132 39.24 -5.96 8.52
N GLU A 133 39.18 -5.35 7.35
CA GLU A 133 40.30 -4.62 6.74
C GLU A 133 40.82 -3.51 7.68
N ALA A 134 39.90 -2.72 8.22
CA ALA A 134 40.24 -1.66 9.17
C ALA A 134 40.82 -2.21 10.49
N ALA A 135 40.27 -3.32 11.00
CA ALA A 135 40.78 -3.99 12.19
C ALA A 135 42.19 -4.54 11.97
N TRP A 136 42.44 -5.17 10.83
CA TRP A 136 43.76 -5.64 10.41
C TRP A 136 44.78 -4.50 10.32
N ARG A 137 44.46 -3.41 9.59
CA ARG A 137 45.35 -2.24 9.51
C ARG A 137 45.68 -1.66 10.89
N ARG A 138 44.70 -1.65 11.80
CA ARG A 138 44.90 -1.19 13.18
C ARG A 138 45.82 -2.14 13.95
N ALA A 139 45.60 -3.45 13.85
CA ALA A 139 46.44 -4.45 14.49
C ALA A 139 47.89 -4.37 14.01
N THR A 140 48.12 -4.25 12.69
CA THR A 140 49.46 -4.08 12.10
C THR A 140 50.18 -2.87 12.69
N ARG A 141 49.53 -1.69 12.71
CA ARG A 141 50.12 -0.48 13.30
C ARG A 141 50.40 -0.62 14.79
N LEU A 142 49.53 -1.31 15.53
CA LEU A 142 49.75 -1.58 16.95
C LEU A 142 50.93 -2.53 17.16
N SER A 143 51.06 -3.58 16.35
CA SER A 143 52.22 -4.48 16.38
C SER A 143 53.52 -3.73 16.14
N GLU A 144 53.57 -2.87 15.12
CA GLU A 144 54.74 -2.01 14.84
C GLU A 144 55.07 -1.09 16.03
N TYR A 145 54.06 -0.49 16.65
CA TYR A 145 54.23 0.32 17.85
C TYR A 145 54.74 -0.50 19.04
N LEU A 146 54.23 -1.73 19.24
CA LEU A 146 54.69 -2.60 20.31
C LEU A 146 56.14 -3.06 20.12
N GLU A 147 56.57 -3.29 18.88
CA GLU A 147 57.99 -3.56 18.60
C GLU A 147 58.88 -2.36 18.93
N ALA A 148 58.47 -1.14 18.56
CA ALA A 148 59.18 0.08 18.95
C ALA A 148 59.18 0.29 20.49
N ALA A 149 58.06 0.03 21.15
CA ALA A 149 57.95 0.12 22.61
C ALA A 149 58.83 -0.93 23.32
N ARG A 150 58.91 -2.16 22.79
CA ARG A 150 59.79 -3.22 23.29
C ARG A 150 61.26 -2.81 23.19
N ALA A 151 61.67 -2.22 22.06
CA ALA A 151 63.02 -1.70 21.90
C ALA A 151 63.33 -0.57 22.90
N HIS A 152 62.38 0.35 23.15
CA HIS A 152 62.53 1.39 24.16
C HIS A 152 62.66 0.81 25.58
N MET A 153 61.80 -0.13 25.95
CA MET A 153 61.83 -0.80 27.26
C MET A 153 63.16 -1.51 27.54
N ALA A 154 63.81 -2.05 26.50
CA ALA A 154 65.13 -2.67 26.64
C ALA A 154 66.22 -1.69 27.10
N THR A 155 66.03 -0.38 26.89
CA THR A 155 66.95 0.67 27.34
C THR A 155 66.71 1.11 28.80
N LEU A 156 65.58 0.71 29.41
CA LEU A 156 65.27 1.04 30.79
C LEU A 156 66.14 0.26 31.77
N PRO A 157 66.68 0.92 32.81
CA PRO A 157 67.42 0.22 33.86
C PRO A 157 66.50 -0.76 34.60
N PRO A 158 67.06 -1.85 35.17
CA PRO A 158 66.30 -2.75 36.02
C PRO A 158 65.67 -1.98 37.18
N GLY A 159 64.35 -2.13 37.37
CA GLY A 159 63.65 -1.41 38.43
C GLY A 159 62.13 -1.52 38.32
N PRO A 160 61.39 -0.86 39.25
CA PRO A 160 59.94 -0.87 39.28
C PRO A 160 59.28 -0.40 37.98
N GLU A 161 59.85 0.62 37.32
CA GLU A 161 59.31 1.17 36.07
C GLU A 161 59.43 0.18 34.90
N ARG A 162 60.54 -0.56 34.81
CA ARG A 162 60.70 -1.61 33.80
C ARG A 162 59.68 -2.73 33.98
N ARG A 163 59.41 -3.16 35.23
CA ARG A 163 58.40 -4.19 35.52
C ARG A 163 56.98 -3.77 35.13
N LYS A 164 56.58 -2.53 35.45
CA LYS A 164 55.28 -1.99 35.00
C LYS A 164 55.16 -1.95 33.48
N ALA A 165 56.25 -1.60 32.78
CA ALA A 165 56.26 -1.61 31.32
C ALA A 165 56.14 -3.03 30.75
N GLU A 166 56.76 -4.03 31.38
CA GLU A 166 56.63 -5.46 31.02
C GLU A 166 55.19 -5.96 31.20
N GLU A 167 54.54 -5.64 32.32
CA GLU A 167 53.11 -5.95 32.56
C GLU A 167 52.20 -5.31 31.51
N TRP A 168 52.45 -4.03 31.17
CA TRP A 168 51.69 -3.34 30.11
C TRP A 168 51.92 -3.97 28.73
N MET A 169 53.16 -4.38 28.41
CA MET A 169 53.51 -5.02 27.16
C MET A 169 52.78 -6.37 26.99
N GLU A 170 52.68 -7.16 28.05
CA GLU A 170 51.94 -8.44 28.04
C GLU A 170 50.44 -8.21 27.74
N TRP A 171 49.82 -7.27 28.46
CA TRP A 171 48.43 -6.90 28.21
C TRP A 171 48.21 -6.38 26.78
N ALA A 172 49.09 -5.48 26.31
CA ALA A 172 48.95 -4.85 24.99
C ALA A 172 49.11 -5.88 23.87
N THR A 173 50.08 -6.79 23.99
CA THR A 173 50.26 -7.91 23.06
C THR A 173 48.99 -8.79 23.00
N GLY A 174 48.40 -9.12 24.15
CA GLY A 174 47.15 -9.88 24.21
C GLY A 174 45.93 -9.10 23.68
N HIS A 175 45.93 -7.76 23.74
CA HIS A 175 44.90 -6.95 23.10
C HIS A 175 45.03 -6.98 21.57
N VAL A 176 46.23 -6.79 21.02
CA VAL A 176 46.47 -6.83 19.57
C VAL A 176 46.05 -8.17 18.97
N ALA A 177 46.42 -9.28 19.61
CA ALA A 177 46.01 -10.62 19.17
C ALA A 177 44.49 -10.82 19.16
N ARG A 178 43.74 -10.16 20.05
CA ARG A 178 42.27 -10.23 20.09
C ARG A 178 41.61 -9.38 19.02
N VAL A 179 42.21 -8.28 18.58
CA VAL A 179 41.62 -7.39 17.57
C VAL A 179 42.08 -7.71 16.15
N ASP A 180 43.17 -8.46 16.01
CA ASP A 180 43.69 -8.88 14.70
C ASP A 180 42.79 -9.95 14.08
N PRO A 181 42.10 -9.64 12.97
CA PRO A 181 41.27 -10.63 12.27
C PRO A 181 42.08 -11.77 11.66
N MET A 182 43.41 -11.62 11.47
CA MET A 182 44.29 -12.70 10.97
C MET A 182 44.60 -13.75 12.04
N VAL A 183 44.49 -13.38 13.32
CA VAL A 183 44.59 -14.32 14.46
C VAL A 183 43.25 -14.99 14.73
N GLN A 184 42.16 -14.30 14.39
CA GLN A 184 40.82 -14.88 14.37
C GLN A 184 40.57 -15.68 13.09
N GLN A 185 39.46 -16.41 13.04
CA GLN A 185 39.14 -17.20 11.86
C GLN A 185 38.40 -16.35 10.81
N LEU A 186 39.00 -16.21 9.62
CA LEU A 186 38.36 -15.61 8.46
C LEU A 186 37.18 -16.48 8.00
N ARG A 187 35.96 -16.02 8.26
CA ARG A 187 34.72 -16.69 7.84
C ARG A 187 33.76 -15.69 7.21
N LEU A 188 32.87 -16.19 6.36
CA LEU A 188 31.69 -15.44 5.94
C LEU A 188 30.86 -15.09 7.18
N PRO A 189 30.39 -13.84 7.31
CA PRO A 189 29.57 -13.48 8.45
C PRO A 189 28.17 -14.09 8.32
N ASP A 190 27.61 -14.48 9.45
CA ASP A 190 26.21 -14.85 9.54
C ASP A 190 25.36 -13.59 9.33
N ILE A 191 24.57 -13.57 8.25
CA ILE A 191 23.74 -12.42 7.91
C ILE A 191 22.53 -12.43 8.84
N PRO A 192 22.31 -11.37 9.65
CA PRO A 192 21.14 -11.28 10.50
C PRO A 192 19.87 -11.15 9.65
N GLU A 193 18.75 -11.66 10.17
CA GLU A 193 17.47 -11.48 9.49
C GLU A 193 17.11 -9.97 9.46
N PRO A 194 16.90 -9.38 8.26
CA PRO A 194 16.70 -7.94 8.14
C PRO A 194 15.34 -7.53 8.70
N ARG A 195 15.31 -6.41 9.41
CA ARG A 195 14.06 -5.75 9.78
C ARG A 195 13.46 -5.06 8.55
N ALA A 196 12.16 -4.75 8.62
CA ALA A 196 11.48 -4.02 7.55
C ALA A 196 12.19 -2.69 7.19
N ASP A 197 12.73 -1.99 8.18
CA ASP A 197 13.47 -0.73 7.98
C ASP A 197 14.81 -0.93 7.27
N ASP A 198 15.48 -2.06 7.50
CA ASP A 198 16.77 -2.39 6.88
C ASP A 198 16.64 -2.64 5.38
N LEU A 199 15.45 -3.08 4.93
CA LEU A 199 15.16 -3.34 3.52
C LEU A 199 14.73 -2.09 2.73
N LYS A 200 14.26 -1.04 3.42
CA LYS A 200 13.76 0.20 2.77
C LYS A 200 14.71 0.79 1.71
N PRO A 201 16.03 0.87 1.93
CA PRO A 201 16.95 1.42 0.92
C PRO A 201 16.96 0.62 -0.39
N PHE A 202 16.66 -0.69 -0.34
CA PHE A 202 16.75 -1.61 -1.46
C PHE A 202 15.41 -1.81 -2.20
N LEU A 203 14.29 -1.40 -1.58
CA LEU A 203 12.95 -1.65 -2.11
C LEU A 203 12.47 -0.67 -3.20
N ARG A 204 13.29 0.32 -3.60
CA ARG A 204 13.05 1.22 -4.77
C ARG A 204 11.61 1.75 -4.88
N GLY A 205 11.02 2.15 -3.75
CA GLY A 205 9.65 2.71 -3.69
C GLY A 205 8.56 1.72 -3.27
N TRP A 206 8.86 0.42 -3.18
CA TRP A 206 7.95 -0.55 -2.58
C TRP A 206 7.92 -0.45 -1.06
N SER A 207 6.75 -0.69 -0.46
CA SER A 207 6.61 -0.78 0.98
C SER A 207 7.11 -2.14 1.49
N PRO A 208 7.84 -2.22 2.62
CA PRO A 208 8.23 -3.51 3.20
C PRO A 208 7.05 -4.25 3.85
N PHE A 209 5.90 -3.60 4.05
CA PHE A 209 4.75 -4.19 4.76
C PHE A 209 3.63 -4.68 3.85
N GLY A 210 3.71 -4.47 2.52
CA GLY A 210 2.73 -5.02 1.60
C GLY A 210 2.73 -4.40 0.21
N ALA A 211 2.02 -5.08 -0.69
CA ALA A 211 1.91 -4.77 -2.11
C ALA A 211 0.76 -3.81 -2.42
N TYR A 212 0.61 -2.72 -1.65
CA TYR A 212 -0.43 -1.72 -1.87
C TYR A 212 0.03 -0.62 -2.83
#